data_AF-G4YG42-F1
#
_entry.id   AF-G4YG42-F1
#
_cell.length_a   1.000
_cell.length_b   1.000
_cell.length_c   1.000
_cell.angle_alpha   90.00
_cell.angle_beta   90.00
_cell.angle_gamma   90.00
#
_symmetry.space_group_name_H-M   'P 1'
#
loop_
_entity.id
_entity.type
_entity.pdbx_description
1 polymer ?
#
loop_
_entity_poly.entity_id
_entity_poly.type
_entity_poly.pdbx_seq_one_letter_code
_entity_poly.pdbx_strand_id
1 'polypeptide(L)'
;MVSCRSAAASVLLVAASVLAQATAQSTCTLSDSEVCAVESFTSLSSDGSVLVYPGGNTRCAFDDYTDSVTGFITNSTYFFQVFPNTNHDKSKLMVFFQGGGGCTDDNTCAFGLECSLAENALFTTVATVQGAGVIDRSMVDNMFRDWNVVFVPYCTGDVHIGNKVFPAFESGIEKSLGNPQCASAGSLAAQFFSAQITDMWNVEARSTRFSVMTDSYVGFLPESRQVPALLQYFGALDALIEDRPESKWLFVNSKGDEVQRYYYALVGEGIQGIYPTPNLMSEEELYNNMSAILGAYQTVSPHIFTFYVEGDHHVFLMDKNFTSYKSDEGLLLGDIINEWLKSNSNLAAAPPAY
;
A
#
# COMPACT_ATOMS: atom_id res chain seq x y z
N MET A 1 -38.97 62.42 -25.25
CA MET A 1 -37.76 62.59 -24.40
C MET A 1 -37.85 61.48 -23.36
N VAL A 2 -36.95 60.52 -23.21
CA VAL A 2 -35.50 60.49 -23.43
C VAL A 2 -35.13 59.09 -23.96
N SER A 3 -34.25 59.09 -24.96
CA SER A 3 -33.48 57.97 -25.50
C SER A 3 -32.44 57.50 -24.48
N CYS A 4 -32.17 56.19 -24.38
CA CYS A 4 -30.85 55.76 -23.95
C CYS A 4 -30.35 54.59 -24.79
N ARG A 5 -29.14 54.81 -25.31
CA ARG A 5 -28.44 54.02 -26.32
C ARG A 5 -27.69 52.85 -25.71
N SER A 6 -27.52 51.85 -26.56
CA SER A 6 -26.64 50.69 -26.44
C SER A 6 -25.21 51.05 -26.02
N ALA A 7 -24.66 50.33 -25.06
CA ALA A 7 -23.23 50.17 -24.86
C ALA A 7 -22.91 48.67 -24.90
N ALA A 8 -22.41 48.20 -26.05
CA ALA A 8 -21.83 46.89 -26.17
C ALA A 8 -20.42 46.95 -25.55
N ALA A 9 -20.26 46.38 -24.35
CA ALA A 9 -18.95 46.10 -23.79
C ALA A 9 -18.50 44.75 -24.36
N SER A 10 -17.55 44.79 -25.31
CA SER A 10 -16.85 43.60 -25.77
C SER A 10 -16.02 43.05 -24.61
N VAL A 11 -16.56 42.05 -23.92
CA VAL A 11 -15.80 41.23 -22.97
C VAL A 11 -14.89 40.34 -23.82
N LEU A 12 -13.61 40.71 -23.91
CA LEU A 12 -12.56 39.80 -24.33
C LEU A 12 -12.46 38.68 -23.29
N LEU A 13 -13.14 37.57 -23.55
CA LEU A 13 -12.83 36.28 -22.93
C LEU A 13 -11.43 35.87 -23.40
N VAL A 14 -10.40 36.27 -22.65
CA VAL A 14 -9.12 35.56 -22.71
C VAL A 14 -9.40 34.20 -22.08
N ALA A 15 -9.69 33.21 -22.92
CA ALA A 15 -9.62 31.83 -22.53
C ALA A 15 -8.16 31.55 -22.18
N ALA A 16 -7.80 31.72 -20.91
CA ALA A 16 -6.59 31.14 -20.37
C ALA A 16 -6.83 29.62 -20.38
N SER A 17 -6.48 28.99 -21.50
CA SER A 17 -6.29 27.55 -21.56
C SER A 17 -5.22 27.22 -20.53
N VAL A 18 -5.66 26.74 -19.36
CA VAL A 18 -4.80 25.99 -18.45
C VAL A 18 -4.53 24.68 -19.17
N LEU A 19 -3.56 24.71 -20.09
CA LEU A 19 -2.84 23.51 -20.46
C LEU A 19 -2.20 23.04 -19.17
N ALA A 20 -2.78 22.02 -18.54
CA ALA A 20 -2.07 21.20 -17.58
C ALA A 20 -0.74 20.85 -18.27
N GLN A 21 0.36 21.39 -17.76
CA GLN A 21 1.68 20.98 -18.22
C GLN A 21 1.75 19.51 -17.88
N ALA A 22 1.68 18.66 -18.90
CA ALA A 22 2.03 17.26 -18.77
C ALA A 22 3.43 17.24 -18.16
N THR A 23 3.52 16.82 -16.90
CA THR A 23 4.81 16.62 -16.23
C THR A 23 5.59 15.66 -17.11
N ALA A 24 6.79 16.06 -17.56
CA ALA A 24 7.62 15.21 -18.38
C ALA A 24 7.92 13.92 -17.61
N GLN A 25 7.21 12.85 -17.96
CA GLN A 25 7.28 11.58 -17.27
C GLN A 25 8.46 10.79 -17.83
N SER A 26 9.42 10.47 -16.97
CA SER A 26 10.51 9.56 -17.29
C SER A 26 9.98 8.14 -17.25
N THR A 27 10.20 7.38 -18.33
CA THR A 27 9.67 6.03 -18.51
C THR A 27 10.73 5.08 -19.03
N CYS A 28 10.63 3.80 -18.67
CA CYS A 28 11.42 2.72 -19.22
C CYS A 28 10.53 1.49 -19.44
N THR A 29 10.72 0.79 -20.56
CA THR A 29 9.93 -0.42 -20.88
C THR A 29 10.88 -1.61 -20.97
N LEU A 30 10.63 -2.64 -20.15
CA LEU A 30 11.40 -3.88 -20.19
C LEU A 30 11.19 -4.59 -21.53
N SER A 31 12.28 -5.10 -22.09
CA SER A 31 12.30 -5.88 -23.34
C SER A 31 13.54 -6.77 -23.39
N ASP A 32 13.66 -7.61 -24.42
CA ASP A 32 14.85 -8.44 -24.62
C ASP A 32 16.16 -7.62 -24.74
N SER A 33 16.06 -6.35 -25.13
CA SER A 33 17.19 -5.43 -25.28
C SER A 33 17.34 -4.41 -24.15
N GLU A 34 16.32 -4.24 -23.31
CA GLU A 34 16.28 -3.20 -22.27
C GLU A 34 15.87 -3.81 -20.93
N VAL A 35 16.76 -3.67 -19.95
CA VAL A 35 16.59 -4.24 -18.60
C VAL A 35 16.22 -3.18 -17.57
N CYS A 36 16.04 -1.92 -17.99
CA CYS A 36 15.74 -0.76 -17.15
C CYS A 36 16.72 -0.65 -15.98
N ALA A 37 18.02 -0.76 -16.26
CA ALA A 37 19.04 -0.65 -15.23
C ALA A 37 18.99 0.74 -14.58
N VAL A 38 19.00 0.79 -13.24
CA VAL A 38 18.96 2.07 -12.49
C VAL A 38 20.02 3.08 -12.91
N GLU A 39 21.17 2.62 -13.43
CA GLU A 39 22.24 3.50 -13.93
C GLU A 39 21.90 4.21 -15.25
N SER A 40 20.97 3.68 -16.05
CA SER A 40 20.58 4.26 -17.34
C SER A 40 19.53 5.37 -17.19
N PHE A 41 19.02 5.60 -15.98
CA PHE A 41 18.05 6.65 -15.68
C PHE A 41 18.73 8.03 -15.70
N THR A 42 18.78 8.61 -16.90
CA THR A 42 19.43 9.91 -17.17
C THR A 42 18.56 11.12 -16.81
N SER A 43 17.25 10.92 -16.71
CA SER A 43 16.28 11.93 -16.27
C SER A 43 15.24 11.30 -15.36
N LEU A 44 14.78 12.07 -14.37
CA LEU A 44 13.70 11.68 -13.47
C LEU A 44 12.49 12.56 -13.75
N SER A 45 11.31 11.99 -13.55
CA SER A 45 10.05 12.74 -13.50
C SER A 45 10.11 13.80 -12.39
N SER A 46 9.18 14.75 -12.40
CA SER A 46 9.08 15.78 -11.35
C SER A 46 8.87 15.22 -9.95
N ASP A 47 8.33 14.01 -9.85
CA ASP A 47 8.14 13.26 -8.62
C ASP A 47 9.39 12.48 -8.18
N GLY A 48 10.52 12.61 -8.89
CA GLY A 48 11.77 11.92 -8.59
C GLY A 48 11.82 10.44 -9.01
N SER A 49 10.87 9.97 -9.83
CA SER A 49 10.76 8.58 -10.26
C SER A 49 10.98 8.35 -11.75
N VAL A 50 11.21 7.09 -12.12
CA VAL A 50 11.02 6.54 -13.46
C VAL A 50 9.88 5.52 -13.39
N LEU A 51 8.90 5.63 -14.29
CA LEU A 51 7.91 4.57 -14.48
C LEU A 51 8.52 3.43 -15.27
N VAL A 52 8.49 2.22 -14.72
CA VAL A 52 8.95 1.02 -15.40
C VAL A 52 7.75 0.17 -15.81
N TYR A 53 7.64 -0.07 -17.11
CA TYR A 53 6.62 -0.93 -17.72
C TYR A 53 7.19 -2.32 -17.90
N PRO A 54 6.72 -3.33 -17.14
CA PRO A 54 7.27 -4.67 -17.21
C PRO A 54 6.86 -5.44 -18.48
N GLY A 55 5.80 -4.98 -19.16
CA GLY A 55 5.25 -5.65 -20.33
C GLY A 55 4.65 -7.02 -20.02
N GLY A 56 4.63 -7.89 -21.03
CA GLY A 56 3.99 -9.21 -20.94
C GLY A 56 2.48 -9.12 -20.73
N ASN A 57 1.94 -10.03 -19.92
CA ASN A 57 0.52 -10.05 -19.54
C ASN A 57 0.23 -9.27 -18.24
N THR A 58 1.20 -8.49 -17.75
CA THR A 58 1.07 -7.73 -16.50
C THR A 58 0.10 -6.57 -16.71
N ARG A 59 -0.94 -6.49 -15.89
CA ARG A 59 -2.00 -5.48 -16.03
C ARG A 59 -2.66 -5.14 -14.71
N CYS A 60 -3.27 -3.96 -14.65
CA CYS A 60 -4.27 -3.62 -13.64
C CYS A 60 -5.58 -4.38 -13.91
N ALA A 61 -6.42 -4.52 -12.88
CA ALA A 61 -7.67 -5.30 -12.98
C ALA A 61 -8.60 -4.78 -14.07
N PHE A 62 -8.63 -3.45 -14.24
CA PHE A 62 -9.58 -2.80 -15.12
C PHE A 62 -9.15 -2.76 -16.57
N ASP A 63 -10.16 -2.85 -17.43
CA ASP A 63 -10.03 -2.56 -18.85
C ASP A 63 -10.01 -1.04 -19.06
N ASP A 64 -9.45 -0.61 -20.19
CA ASP A 64 -9.43 0.80 -20.56
C ASP A 64 -10.88 1.30 -20.73
N TYR A 65 -11.29 2.23 -19.89
CA TYR A 65 -12.62 2.81 -19.89
C TYR A 65 -12.56 4.34 -19.82
N THR A 66 -13.44 5.01 -20.57
CA THR A 66 -13.60 6.47 -20.54
C THR A 66 -15.07 6.83 -20.38
N ASP A 67 -15.39 7.55 -19.31
CA ASP A 67 -16.69 8.18 -19.13
C ASP A 67 -16.68 9.60 -19.69
N SER A 68 -17.41 9.82 -20.78
CA SER A 68 -17.53 11.14 -21.42
C SER A 68 -18.31 12.18 -20.60
N VAL A 69 -19.10 11.75 -19.60
CA VAL A 69 -19.92 12.63 -18.76
C VAL A 69 -19.10 13.18 -17.60
N THR A 70 -18.35 12.30 -16.92
CA THR A 70 -17.49 12.70 -15.78
C THR A 70 -16.06 13.03 -16.20
N GLY A 71 -15.64 12.66 -17.42
CA GLY A 71 -14.26 12.77 -17.89
C GLY A 71 -13.33 11.71 -17.29
N PHE A 72 -13.87 10.73 -16.59
CA PHE A 72 -13.12 9.69 -15.90
C PHE A 72 -12.48 8.70 -16.88
N ILE A 73 -11.22 8.30 -16.63
CA ILE A 73 -10.46 7.38 -17.49
C ILE A 73 -9.74 6.34 -16.62
N THR A 74 -9.77 5.07 -17.04
CA THR A 74 -8.93 3.98 -16.52
C THR A 74 -7.98 3.46 -17.58
N ASN A 75 -6.89 2.84 -17.13
CA ASN A 75 -5.90 2.22 -17.99
C ASN A 75 -5.50 0.85 -17.39
N SER A 76 -5.61 -0.19 -18.19
CA SER A 76 -5.22 -1.55 -17.87
C SER A 76 -3.71 -1.74 -17.78
N THR A 77 -2.92 -0.82 -18.34
CA THR A 77 -1.46 -0.90 -18.38
C THR A 77 -0.89 -0.77 -16.98
N TYR A 78 -0.22 -1.84 -16.53
CA TYR A 78 0.51 -1.82 -15.27
C TYR A 78 1.90 -1.19 -15.43
N PHE A 79 2.35 -0.50 -14.39
CA PHE A 79 3.72 -0.03 -14.21
C PHE A 79 4.11 -0.16 -12.74
N PHE A 80 5.41 -0.09 -12.45
CA PHE A 80 5.90 0.19 -11.10
C PHE A 80 6.83 1.41 -11.14
N GLN A 81 7.02 2.05 -10.00
CA GLN A 81 7.88 3.24 -9.90
C GLN A 81 9.23 2.88 -9.30
N VAL A 82 10.28 3.45 -9.89
CA VAL A 82 11.62 3.38 -9.32
C VAL A 82 12.07 4.78 -8.94
N PHE A 83 12.37 4.97 -7.65
CA PHE A 83 12.99 6.17 -7.10
C PHE A 83 14.47 5.84 -6.83
N PRO A 84 15.38 6.16 -7.75
CA PRO A 84 16.80 5.86 -7.56
C PRO A 84 17.41 6.73 -6.47
N ASN A 85 18.41 6.19 -5.77
CA ASN A 85 19.26 6.96 -4.87
C ASN A 85 19.96 8.08 -5.66
N THR A 86 19.95 9.31 -5.12
CA THR A 86 20.49 10.51 -5.77
C THR A 86 22.01 10.50 -5.95
N ASN A 87 22.73 9.70 -5.16
CA ASN A 87 24.17 9.49 -5.25
C ASN A 87 24.53 8.17 -5.99
N HIS A 88 23.55 7.51 -6.62
CA HIS A 88 23.70 6.21 -7.28
C HIS A 88 24.23 5.09 -6.37
N ASP A 89 24.04 5.21 -5.05
CA ASP A 89 24.34 4.11 -4.12
C ASP A 89 23.35 2.96 -4.33
N LYS A 90 23.87 1.74 -4.45
CA LYS A 90 23.10 0.51 -4.70
C LYS A 90 23.05 -0.42 -3.50
N SER A 91 23.58 0.00 -2.35
CA SER A 91 23.71 -0.83 -1.15
C SER A 91 22.39 -1.01 -0.39
N LYS A 92 21.39 -0.16 -0.65
CA LYS A 92 20.10 -0.16 0.05
C LYS A 92 18.92 -0.03 -0.90
N LEU A 93 17.93 -0.88 -0.70
CA LEU A 93 16.72 -0.97 -1.51
C LEU A 93 15.52 -1.25 -0.60
N MET A 94 14.45 -0.49 -0.81
CA MET A 94 13.12 -0.76 -0.29
C MET A 94 12.23 -1.21 -1.45
N VAL A 95 11.53 -2.32 -1.27
CA VAL A 95 10.38 -2.68 -2.12
C VAL A 95 9.13 -2.36 -1.31
N PHE A 96 8.38 -1.36 -1.76
CA PHE A 96 7.19 -0.88 -1.09
C PHE A 96 5.95 -1.35 -1.85
N PHE A 97 5.12 -2.16 -1.21
CA PHE A 97 3.83 -2.59 -1.76
C PHE A 97 2.74 -1.63 -1.30
N GLN A 98 2.08 -0.97 -2.25
CA GLN A 98 0.96 -0.09 -1.95
C GLN A 98 -0.23 -0.90 -1.39
N GLY A 99 -0.96 -0.33 -0.44
CA GLY A 99 -2.26 -0.85 0.00
C GLY A 99 -3.44 -0.22 -0.75
N GLY A 100 -4.65 -0.74 -0.50
CA GLY A 100 -5.88 -0.15 -1.04
C GLY A 100 -7.07 -1.11 -0.94
N GLY A 101 -7.14 -1.91 0.13
CA GLY A 101 -8.19 -2.91 0.32
C GLY A 101 -8.07 -4.12 -0.54
N GLY A 102 -9.14 -4.89 -0.59
CA GLY A 102 -9.25 -6.08 -1.42
C GLY A 102 -10.71 -6.44 -1.56
N CYS A 103 -11.03 -7.12 -2.63
CA CYS A 103 -12.35 -7.64 -2.87
C CYS A 103 -12.33 -9.18 -2.87
N THR A 104 -13.46 -9.80 -2.59
CA THR A 104 -13.53 -11.26 -2.37
C THR A 104 -14.65 -11.95 -3.15
N ASP A 105 -15.57 -11.17 -3.70
CA ASP A 105 -16.70 -11.64 -4.49
C ASP A 105 -17.12 -10.57 -5.51
N ASP A 106 -18.02 -10.93 -6.43
CA ASP A 106 -18.50 -10.04 -7.49
C ASP A 106 -19.01 -8.70 -6.94
N ASN A 107 -19.73 -8.69 -5.82
CA ASN A 107 -20.29 -7.45 -5.26
C ASN A 107 -19.23 -6.53 -4.67
N THR A 108 -18.22 -7.09 -4.00
CA THR A 108 -17.10 -6.33 -3.43
C THR A 108 -16.09 -5.92 -4.48
N CYS A 109 -16.00 -6.66 -5.61
CA CYS A 109 -15.18 -6.35 -6.77
C CYS A 109 -15.94 -5.54 -7.83
N ALA A 110 -17.12 -5.02 -7.51
CA ALA A 110 -17.88 -4.20 -8.45
C ALA A 110 -17.07 -2.94 -8.80
N PHE A 111 -16.99 -2.62 -10.09
CA PHE A 111 -16.14 -1.54 -10.57
C PHE A 111 -16.44 -0.24 -9.82
N GLY A 112 -17.71 0.17 -9.67
CA GLY A 112 -18.10 1.36 -8.92
C GLY A 112 -17.78 1.42 -7.42
N LEU A 113 -17.23 0.35 -6.81
CA LEU A 113 -16.78 0.32 -5.41
C LEU A 113 -15.26 0.41 -5.25
N GLU A 114 -14.50 0.43 -6.34
CA GLU A 114 -13.04 0.49 -6.23
C GLU A 114 -12.55 1.90 -5.90
N CYS A 115 -11.57 1.96 -5.00
CA CYS A 115 -11.18 3.19 -4.33
C CYS A 115 -10.33 4.17 -5.19
N SER A 116 -10.12 3.86 -6.47
CA SER A 116 -9.54 4.77 -7.47
C SER A 116 -10.61 5.54 -8.24
N LEU A 117 -11.89 5.21 -8.04
CA LEU A 117 -12.97 5.67 -8.91
C LEU A 117 -13.85 6.71 -8.20
N ALA A 118 -13.36 7.94 -8.08
CA ALA A 118 -14.19 9.10 -7.72
C ALA A 118 -13.54 10.42 -8.14
N GLU A 119 -14.33 11.51 -8.24
CA GLU A 119 -13.84 12.89 -8.38
C GLU A 119 -12.86 13.25 -7.23
N ASN A 120 -12.99 12.57 -6.08
CA ASN A 120 -12.05 12.56 -4.97
C ASN A 120 -11.58 11.12 -4.70
N ALA A 121 -10.81 10.54 -5.62
CA ALA A 121 -10.17 9.25 -5.39
C ALA A 121 -9.34 9.30 -4.08
N LEU A 122 -9.57 8.36 -3.17
CA LEU A 122 -8.84 8.24 -1.90
C LEU A 122 -7.47 7.61 -2.11
N PHE A 123 -7.23 6.99 -3.27
CA PHE A 123 -5.90 6.55 -3.66
C PHE A 123 -5.57 6.88 -5.12
N THR A 124 -4.28 7.01 -5.38
CA THR A 124 -3.69 7.07 -6.72
C THR A 124 -2.67 5.95 -6.85
N THR A 125 -2.53 5.37 -8.04
CA THR A 125 -1.53 4.34 -8.34
C THR A 125 -0.12 4.92 -8.54
N VAL A 126 0.06 6.23 -8.36
CA VAL A 126 1.35 6.92 -8.47
C VAL A 126 1.75 7.50 -7.12
N ALA A 127 2.94 7.16 -6.63
CA ALA A 127 3.59 7.77 -5.48
C ALA A 127 4.47 8.97 -5.87
N THR A 128 4.72 9.88 -4.91
CA THR A 128 5.56 11.07 -5.11
C THR A 128 6.62 11.20 -4.02
N VAL A 129 7.85 11.67 -4.32
CA VAL A 129 8.89 11.91 -3.29
C VAL A 129 8.61 13.08 -2.33
N GLN A 130 7.45 13.74 -2.47
CA GLN A 130 6.98 14.77 -1.56
C GLN A 130 5.65 14.30 -0.96
N GLY A 131 5.53 14.36 0.36
CA GLY A 131 4.31 14.06 1.10
C GLY A 131 3.97 12.57 1.26
N ALA A 132 4.86 11.65 0.86
CA ALA A 132 4.61 10.21 0.84
C ALA A 132 5.45 9.44 1.89
N GLY A 133 5.33 9.82 3.15
CA GLY A 133 5.92 9.13 4.31
C GLY A 133 7.34 8.59 4.09
N VAL A 134 7.51 7.27 4.10
CA VAL A 134 8.81 6.58 3.93
C VAL A 134 9.51 6.86 2.58
N ILE A 135 8.79 7.31 1.55
CA ILE A 135 9.34 7.65 0.23
C ILE A 135 9.72 9.14 0.16
N ASP A 136 9.23 9.95 1.10
CA ASP A 136 9.48 11.40 1.12
C ASP A 136 10.96 11.70 1.36
N ARG A 137 11.64 12.22 0.33
CA ARG A 137 13.06 12.57 0.41
C ARG A 137 13.31 13.95 1.02
N SER A 138 12.28 14.77 1.18
CA SER A 138 12.37 16.09 1.82
C SER A 138 12.27 16.01 3.35
N MET A 139 11.72 14.92 3.88
CA MET A 139 11.64 14.66 5.31
C MET A 139 13.04 14.41 5.90
N VAL A 140 13.47 15.31 6.79
CA VAL A 140 14.86 15.34 7.29
C VAL A 140 15.19 14.12 8.15
N ASP A 141 14.21 13.63 8.91
CA ASP A 141 14.27 12.49 9.80
C ASP A 141 13.85 11.16 9.14
N ASN A 142 13.56 11.16 7.84
CA ASN A 142 13.29 9.92 7.10
C ASN A 142 14.59 9.11 6.89
N MET A 143 14.72 8.01 7.64
CA MET A 143 15.80 7.03 7.58
C MET A 143 15.95 6.32 6.22
N PHE A 144 14.92 6.40 5.37
CA PHE A 144 14.87 5.82 4.03
C PHE A 144 15.13 6.86 2.93
N ARG A 145 15.32 8.14 3.27
CA ARG A 145 15.49 9.25 2.31
C ARG A 145 16.54 8.98 1.25
N ASP A 146 17.61 8.28 1.61
CA ASP A 146 18.72 7.96 0.72
C ASP A 146 18.71 6.49 0.27
N TRP A 147 17.56 5.82 0.25
CA TRP A 147 17.45 4.45 -0.29
C TRP A 147 17.02 4.50 -1.76
N ASN A 148 17.27 3.42 -2.49
CA ASN A 148 16.50 3.15 -3.70
C ASN A 148 15.13 2.65 -3.26
N VAL A 149 14.06 3.08 -3.93
CA VAL A 149 12.70 2.58 -3.66
C VAL A 149 12.11 2.05 -4.95
N VAL A 150 11.65 0.80 -4.92
CA VAL A 150 10.75 0.22 -5.91
C VAL A 150 9.36 0.26 -5.30
N PHE A 151 8.51 1.15 -5.80
CA PHE A 151 7.12 1.26 -5.38
C PHE A 151 6.25 0.44 -6.33
N VAL A 152 5.56 -0.55 -5.77
CA VAL A 152 4.67 -1.49 -6.44
C VAL A 152 3.24 -1.01 -6.21
N PRO A 153 2.62 -0.33 -7.20
CA PRO A 153 1.28 0.20 -7.03
C PRO A 153 0.24 -0.91 -6.99
N TYR A 154 -0.87 -0.63 -6.31
CA TYR A 154 -1.95 -1.57 -6.17
C TYR A 154 -3.16 -1.12 -6.99
N CYS A 155 -3.47 -1.90 -8.03
CA CYS A 155 -4.52 -1.58 -8.99
C CYS A 155 -5.32 -2.82 -9.42
N THR A 156 -5.33 -3.85 -8.56
CA THR A 156 -5.81 -5.19 -8.91
C THR A 156 -6.91 -5.73 -7.99
N GLY A 157 -7.13 -5.12 -6.81
CA GLY A 157 -8.17 -5.57 -5.86
C GLY A 157 -7.92 -6.95 -5.23
N ASP A 158 -6.78 -7.57 -5.50
CA ASP A 158 -6.46 -8.98 -5.23
C ASP A 158 -5.35 -9.19 -4.18
N VAL A 159 -5.05 -8.16 -3.39
CA VAL A 159 -3.95 -8.09 -2.41
C VAL A 159 -2.57 -8.47 -2.97
N HIS A 160 -2.34 -8.19 -4.26
CA HIS A 160 -1.13 -8.43 -5.06
C HIS A 160 -0.88 -9.89 -5.48
N ILE A 161 -1.83 -10.82 -5.27
CA ILE A 161 -1.60 -12.26 -5.48
C ILE A 161 -2.49 -12.91 -6.54
N GLY A 162 -3.31 -12.11 -7.23
CA GLY A 162 -4.13 -12.60 -8.33
C GLY A 162 -3.30 -12.95 -9.57
N ASN A 163 -3.72 -14.01 -10.25
CA ASN A 163 -3.13 -14.45 -11.52
C ASN A 163 -4.19 -14.78 -12.58
N LYS A 164 -5.42 -14.29 -12.38
CA LYS A 164 -6.57 -14.51 -13.26
C LYS A 164 -7.25 -13.20 -13.56
N VAL A 165 -7.77 -13.12 -14.78
CA VAL A 165 -8.60 -11.99 -15.23
C VAL A 165 -10.05 -12.43 -15.22
N PHE A 166 -10.90 -11.60 -14.60
CA PHE A 166 -12.35 -11.74 -14.66
C PHE A 166 -12.96 -10.55 -15.42
N PRO A 167 -14.09 -10.74 -16.12
CA PRO A 167 -14.82 -9.63 -16.71
C PRO A 167 -15.32 -8.65 -15.64
N ALA A 168 -15.43 -7.37 -16.00
CA ALA A 168 -16.01 -6.36 -15.12
C ALA A 168 -17.44 -6.72 -14.70
N PHE A 169 -17.78 -6.42 -13.45
CA PHE A 169 -19.08 -6.67 -12.86
C PHE A 169 -19.62 -5.40 -12.18
N GLU A 170 -20.93 -5.21 -12.26
CA GLU A 170 -21.67 -4.15 -11.58
C GLU A 170 -23.00 -4.72 -11.07
N SER A 171 -23.40 -4.34 -9.85
CA SER A 171 -24.63 -4.86 -9.23
C SER A 171 -25.68 -3.80 -8.92
N GLY A 172 -25.35 -2.51 -9.01
CA GLY A 172 -26.23 -1.41 -8.56
C GLY A 172 -26.10 -1.11 -7.06
N ILE A 173 -25.41 -1.96 -6.29
CA ILE A 173 -25.24 -1.78 -4.84
C ILE A 173 -24.33 -0.60 -4.52
N GLU A 174 -23.36 -0.32 -5.38
CA GLU A 174 -22.40 0.78 -5.29
C GLU A 174 -23.10 2.13 -5.05
N LYS A 175 -24.15 2.39 -5.83
CA LYS A 175 -25.00 3.57 -5.71
C LYS A 175 -25.74 3.65 -4.38
N SER A 176 -26.14 2.52 -3.82
CA SER A 176 -26.86 2.47 -2.54
C SER A 176 -25.92 2.67 -1.36
N LEU A 177 -24.65 2.28 -1.51
CA LEU A 177 -23.61 2.43 -0.49
C LEU A 177 -22.97 3.84 -0.51
N GLY A 178 -23.24 4.64 -1.54
CA GLY A 178 -22.63 5.95 -1.70
C GLY A 178 -21.18 5.89 -2.17
N ASN A 179 -20.80 4.82 -2.88
CA ASN A 179 -19.45 4.57 -3.39
C ASN A 179 -18.36 4.69 -2.31
N PRO A 180 -18.45 3.91 -1.21
CA PRO A 180 -17.42 3.93 -0.16
C PRO A 180 -16.10 3.43 -0.72
N GLN A 181 -14.99 3.95 -0.21
CA GLN A 181 -13.65 3.69 -0.72
C GLN A 181 -12.82 2.89 0.30
N CYS A 182 -12.09 1.90 -0.21
CA CYS A 182 -11.41 0.81 0.49
C CYS A 182 -10.03 1.15 1.09
N ALA A 183 -9.52 0.22 1.91
CA ALA A 183 -8.40 0.45 2.82
C ALA A 183 -7.44 -0.76 2.97
N SER A 184 -6.13 -0.48 2.96
CA SER A 184 -4.87 -1.26 2.92
C SER A 184 -4.83 -2.78 2.64
N ALA A 185 -3.87 -3.17 1.77
CA ALA A 185 -3.51 -4.55 1.44
C ALA A 185 -1.99 -4.77 1.21
N GLY A 186 -1.17 -3.71 1.30
CA GLY A 186 0.25 -3.78 0.94
C GLY A 186 1.08 -4.60 1.93
N SER A 187 0.68 -4.60 3.20
CA SER A 187 1.29 -5.40 4.27
C SER A 187 1.15 -6.91 4.04
N LEU A 188 0.03 -7.36 3.45
CA LEU A 188 -0.15 -8.76 3.05
C LEU A 188 0.82 -9.18 1.94
N ALA A 189 1.01 -8.31 0.95
CA ALA A 189 1.95 -8.54 -0.14
C ALA A 189 3.40 -8.61 0.36
N ALA A 190 3.79 -7.71 1.26
CA ALA A 190 5.11 -7.73 1.88
C ALA A 190 5.37 -9.04 2.65
N GLN A 191 4.37 -9.54 3.38
CA GLN A 191 4.45 -10.85 4.05
C GLN A 191 4.60 -11.98 3.01
N PHE A 192 3.70 -12.03 2.02
CA PHE A 192 3.61 -13.12 1.05
C PHE A 192 4.85 -13.23 0.14
N PHE A 193 5.31 -12.12 -0.43
CA PHE A 193 6.37 -12.13 -1.43
C PHE A 193 7.79 -12.10 -0.86
N SER A 194 7.95 -11.91 0.46
CA SER A 194 9.28 -11.79 1.08
C SER A 194 10.20 -12.98 0.79
N ALA A 195 9.76 -14.22 0.98
CA ALA A 195 10.53 -15.42 0.64
C ALA A 195 10.82 -15.53 -0.86
N GLN A 196 9.81 -15.26 -1.70
CA GLN A 196 9.99 -15.35 -3.15
C GLN A 196 11.01 -14.32 -3.67
N ILE A 197 10.96 -13.08 -3.17
CA ILE A 197 11.91 -12.02 -3.55
C ILE A 197 13.32 -12.37 -3.10
N THR A 198 13.46 -12.90 -1.88
CA THR A 198 14.77 -13.29 -1.34
C THR A 198 15.41 -14.43 -2.14
N ASP A 199 14.60 -15.40 -2.59
CA ASP A 199 15.04 -16.48 -3.49
C ASP A 199 15.44 -15.95 -4.87
N MET A 200 14.58 -15.13 -5.48
CA MET A 200 14.84 -14.51 -6.77
C MET A 200 16.14 -13.70 -6.78
N TRP A 201 16.46 -13.04 -5.67
CA TRP A 201 17.67 -12.24 -5.55
C TRP A 201 18.86 -12.99 -4.97
N ASN A 202 18.67 -14.26 -4.62
CA ASN A 202 19.69 -15.15 -4.06
C ASN A 202 20.41 -14.50 -2.87
N VAL A 203 19.62 -13.97 -1.92
CA VAL A 203 20.14 -13.14 -0.82
C VAL A 203 21.13 -13.89 0.06
N GLU A 204 20.92 -15.19 0.28
CA GLU A 204 21.82 -16.05 1.06
C GLU A 204 23.20 -16.13 0.42
N ALA A 205 23.26 -16.53 -0.87
CA ALA A 205 24.54 -16.65 -1.57
C ALA A 205 25.26 -15.30 -1.72
N ARG A 206 24.51 -14.20 -1.71
CA ARG A 206 25.04 -12.83 -1.76
C ARG A 206 25.32 -12.24 -0.38
N SER A 207 25.00 -12.94 0.70
CA SER A 207 25.04 -12.43 2.07
C SER A 207 24.33 -11.07 2.23
N THR A 208 23.24 -10.89 1.47
CA THR A 208 22.43 -9.68 1.51
C THR A 208 21.46 -9.77 2.69
N ARG A 209 21.50 -8.77 3.59
CA ARG A 209 20.54 -8.67 4.68
C ARG A 209 19.19 -8.24 4.11
N PHE A 210 18.12 -8.90 4.54
CA PHE A 210 16.76 -8.47 4.27
C PHE A 210 15.99 -8.30 5.56
N SER A 211 14.95 -7.48 5.51
CA SER A 211 14.04 -7.23 6.62
C SER A 211 12.68 -6.91 6.04
N VAL A 212 11.63 -7.32 6.74
CA VAL A 212 10.24 -7.14 6.31
C VAL A 212 9.55 -6.25 7.33
N MET A 213 8.91 -5.19 6.84
CA MET A 213 8.10 -4.31 7.67
C MET A 213 6.66 -4.43 7.20
N THR A 214 5.74 -4.63 8.14
CA THR A 214 4.31 -4.72 7.87
C THR A 214 3.61 -3.56 8.54
N ASP A 215 2.72 -2.90 7.82
CA ASP A 215 2.00 -1.73 8.29
C ASP A 215 0.48 -1.99 8.25
N SER A 216 -0.14 -1.94 9.43
CA SER A 216 -1.59 -1.92 9.62
C SER A 216 -2.33 -3.15 9.08
N TYR A 217 -1.74 -4.33 9.28
CA TYR A 217 -2.44 -5.60 9.13
C TYR A 217 -1.64 -6.76 9.73
N VAL A 218 -2.27 -7.48 10.66
CA VAL A 218 -1.90 -8.85 11.06
C VAL A 218 -3.19 -9.64 11.16
N GLY A 219 -3.39 -10.55 10.20
CA GLY A 219 -4.69 -11.17 9.96
C GLY A 219 -4.84 -12.56 10.58
N PHE A 220 -6.02 -12.82 11.12
CA PHE A 220 -6.58 -14.15 11.38
C PHE A 220 -7.96 -14.19 10.74
N LEU A 221 -8.45 -15.36 10.33
CA LEU A 221 -9.84 -15.47 9.90
C LEU A 221 -10.66 -16.25 10.92
N PRO A 222 -11.90 -15.82 11.22
CA PRO A 222 -12.80 -16.59 12.04
C PRO A 222 -13.14 -17.93 11.38
N GLU A 223 -13.15 -19.01 12.16
CA GLU A 223 -13.31 -20.42 11.70
C GLU A 223 -14.60 -20.69 10.89
N SER A 224 -15.58 -19.78 10.90
CA SER A 224 -16.92 -19.96 10.36
C SER A 224 -17.04 -19.87 8.83
N ARG A 225 -15.96 -19.62 8.07
CA ARG A 225 -15.98 -19.68 6.59
C ARG A 225 -14.89 -20.58 6.03
N GLN A 226 -15.23 -21.33 4.98
CA GLN A 226 -14.24 -22.02 4.14
C GLN A 226 -13.35 -20.99 3.47
N VAL A 227 -12.07 -21.10 3.76
CA VAL A 227 -11.03 -20.19 3.30
C VAL A 227 -10.77 -20.46 1.80
N PRO A 228 -10.65 -19.43 0.94
CA PRO A 228 -9.91 -19.59 -0.30
C PRO A 228 -8.51 -20.16 0.02
N ALA A 229 -7.96 -21.04 -0.81
CA ALA A 229 -6.62 -21.64 -0.60
C ALA A 229 -5.53 -20.61 -0.22
N LEU A 230 -5.74 -19.36 -0.63
CA LEU A 230 -5.00 -18.15 -0.28
C LEU A 230 -4.68 -17.94 1.21
N LEU A 231 -5.61 -18.16 2.15
CA LEU A 231 -5.30 -17.96 3.59
C LEU A 231 -4.89 -19.21 4.36
N GLN A 232 -4.99 -20.40 3.76
CA GLN A 232 -4.15 -21.52 4.22
C GLN A 232 -2.66 -21.19 4.07
N TYR A 233 -2.30 -20.29 3.14
CA TYR A 233 -0.93 -19.82 2.93
C TYR A 233 -0.51 -18.69 3.88
N PHE A 234 -1.42 -17.85 4.40
CA PHE A 234 -1.06 -16.91 5.47
C PHE A 234 -0.79 -17.62 6.80
N GLY A 235 -1.40 -18.79 7.02
CA GLY A 235 -0.96 -19.76 8.03
C GLY A 235 0.42 -20.40 7.73
N ALA A 236 1.08 -20.05 6.63
CA ALA A 236 2.44 -20.45 6.31
C ALA A 236 3.48 -19.35 6.58
N LEU A 237 3.09 -18.19 7.15
CA LEU A 237 4.07 -17.20 7.60
C LEU A 237 4.95 -17.78 8.72
N ASP A 238 4.38 -18.62 9.60
CA ASP A 238 5.14 -19.45 10.55
C ASP A 238 6.22 -20.27 9.84
N ALA A 239 5.83 -21.02 8.79
CA ALA A 239 6.74 -21.84 8.02
C ALA A 239 7.83 -21.01 7.31
N LEU A 240 7.49 -19.80 6.86
CA LEU A 240 8.45 -18.87 6.26
C LEU A 240 9.44 -18.35 7.29
N ILE A 241 8.97 -17.97 8.48
CA ILE A 241 9.82 -17.54 9.59
C ILE A 241 10.74 -18.70 10.06
N GLU A 242 10.21 -19.93 10.07
CA GLU A 242 10.99 -21.15 10.38
C GLU A 242 12.05 -21.47 9.31
N ASP A 243 11.70 -21.38 8.03
CA ASP A 243 12.61 -21.63 6.90
C ASP A 243 13.70 -20.55 6.79
N ARG A 244 13.40 -19.34 7.25
CA ARG A 244 14.29 -18.16 7.20
C ARG A 244 14.54 -17.57 8.59
N PRO A 245 15.28 -18.25 9.48
CA PRO A 245 15.53 -17.79 10.84
C PRO A 245 16.29 -16.45 10.93
N GLU A 246 16.99 -16.06 9.86
CA GLU A 246 17.67 -14.77 9.69
C GLU A 246 16.73 -13.63 9.32
N SER A 247 15.49 -13.92 8.92
CA SER A 247 14.51 -12.91 8.54
C SER A 247 14.16 -12.03 9.75
N LYS A 248 14.19 -10.71 9.55
CA LYS A 248 13.82 -9.72 10.57
C LYS A 248 12.50 -9.06 10.24
N TRP A 249 11.59 -9.01 11.19
CA TRP A 249 10.22 -8.53 10.98
C TRP A 249 9.88 -7.39 11.93
N LEU A 250 9.28 -6.33 11.43
CA LEU A 250 8.67 -5.28 12.25
C LEU A 250 7.20 -5.13 11.89
N PHE A 251 6.32 -5.43 12.85
CA PHE A 251 4.88 -5.32 12.72
C PHE A 251 4.39 -4.03 13.38
N VAL A 252 3.93 -3.06 12.59
CA VAL A 252 3.41 -1.78 13.05
C VAL A 252 1.88 -1.81 12.93
N ASN A 253 1.15 -1.76 14.05
CA ASN A 253 -0.31 -1.88 14.06
C ASN A 253 -0.96 -0.98 15.11
N SER A 254 -2.17 -0.51 14.84
CA SER A 254 -3.06 0.02 15.86
C SER A 254 -3.73 -1.11 16.63
N LYS A 255 -3.98 -0.94 17.93
CA LYS A 255 -4.72 -1.92 18.73
C LYS A 255 -6.20 -2.03 18.30
N GLY A 256 -6.78 -0.93 17.87
CA GLY A 256 -8.20 -0.81 17.52
C GLY A 256 -8.49 -0.58 16.05
N ASP A 257 -7.54 -0.85 15.15
CA ASP A 257 -7.59 -0.56 13.70
C ASP A 257 -9.00 -0.72 13.11
N GLU A 258 -9.66 0.41 12.80
CA GLU A 258 -11.06 0.42 12.37
C GLU A 258 -11.24 -0.28 11.03
N VAL A 259 -10.29 -0.08 10.12
CA VAL A 259 -10.32 -0.68 8.79
C VAL A 259 -10.24 -2.19 8.89
N GLN A 260 -9.35 -2.72 9.72
CA GLN A 260 -9.22 -4.17 9.87
C GLN A 260 -10.47 -4.78 10.50
N ARG A 261 -11.10 -4.08 11.46
CA ARG A 261 -12.39 -4.51 12.05
C ARG A 261 -13.51 -4.50 11.03
N TYR A 262 -13.55 -3.48 10.16
CA TYR A 262 -14.51 -3.40 9.06
C TYR A 262 -14.28 -4.54 8.06
N TYR A 263 -13.03 -4.84 7.73
CA TYR A 263 -12.68 -5.98 6.88
C TYR A 263 -13.23 -7.30 7.42
N TYR A 264 -13.08 -7.56 8.73
CA TYR A 264 -13.64 -8.77 9.32
C TYR A 264 -15.16 -8.82 9.32
N ALA A 265 -15.83 -7.68 9.57
CA ALA A 265 -17.28 -7.61 9.44
C ALA A 265 -17.71 -7.88 7.98
N LEU A 266 -17.02 -7.29 7.01
CA LEU A 266 -17.28 -7.50 5.58
C LEU A 266 -17.09 -8.97 5.19
N VAL A 267 -15.99 -9.60 5.62
CA VAL A 267 -15.72 -11.02 5.36
C VAL A 267 -16.71 -11.92 6.10
N GLY A 268 -17.21 -11.54 7.28
CA GLY A 268 -18.18 -12.34 8.04
C GLY A 268 -19.60 -12.26 7.47
N GLU A 269 -20.08 -11.04 7.27
CA GLU A 269 -21.50 -10.73 7.03
C GLU A 269 -21.80 -10.38 5.56
N GLY A 270 -20.76 -10.13 4.76
CA GLY A 270 -20.89 -9.62 3.39
C GLY A 270 -21.31 -8.15 3.35
N ILE A 271 -21.15 -7.52 2.18
CA ILE A 271 -21.36 -6.08 2.02
C ILE A 271 -22.81 -5.63 2.33
N GLN A 272 -23.79 -6.51 2.09
CA GLN A 272 -25.19 -6.27 2.43
C GLN A 272 -25.49 -6.43 3.92
N GLY A 273 -24.74 -7.29 4.63
CA GLY A 273 -24.94 -7.53 6.06
C GLY A 273 -24.43 -6.38 6.91
N ILE A 274 -23.33 -5.75 6.49
CA ILE A 274 -22.69 -4.66 7.23
C ILE A 274 -23.33 -3.27 7.00
N TYR A 275 -24.25 -3.13 6.04
CA TYR A 275 -24.91 -1.86 5.75
C TYR A 275 -26.29 -1.79 6.44
N PRO A 276 -26.68 -0.65 7.03
CA PRO A 276 -25.97 0.65 7.11
C PRO A 276 -25.04 0.78 8.32
N THR A 277 -25.02 -0.21 9.21
CA THR A 277 -24.23 -0.14 10.45
C THR A 277 -23.54 -1.48 10.68
N PRO A 278 -22.21 -1.55 10.49
CA PRO A 278 -21.48 -2.79 10.65
C PRO A 278 -21.44 -3.19 12.12
N ASN A 279 -21.57 -4.49 12.39
CA ASN A 279 -21.26 -5.04 13.70
C ASN A 279 -19.75 -5.30 13.80
N LEU A 280 -19.00 -4.28 14.24
CA LEU A 280 -17.55 -4.37 14.35
C LEU A 280 -17.14 -5.18 15.57
N MET A 281 -16.16 -6.07 15.38
CA MET A 281 -15.35 -6.66 16.45
C MET A 281 -14.87 -5.56 17.41
N SER A 282 -14.75 -5.87 18.70
CA SER A 282 -14.20 -4.90 19.67
C SER A 282 -12.70 -4.67 19.47
N GLU A 283 -12.19 -3.50 19.85
CA GLU A 283 -10.74 -3.21 19.81
C GLU A 283 -9.94 -4.20 20.67
N GLU A 284 -10.48 -4.58 21.83
CA GLU A 284 -9.88 -5.58 22.72
C GLU A 284 -9.79 -6.96 22.04
N GLU A 285 -10.85 -7.40 21.39
CA GLU A 285 -10.85 -8.68 20.67
C GLU A 285 -9.87 -8.67 19.49
N LEU A 286 -9.82 -7.58 18.71
CA LEU A 286 -8.83 -7.41 17.64
C LEU A 286 -7.41 -7.51 18.20
N TYR A 287 -7.11 -6.70 19.23
CA TYR A 287 -5.78 -6.64 19.84
C TYR A 287 -5.35 -7.98 20.43
N ASN A 288 -6.24 -8.67 21.14
CA ASN A 288 -5.96 -9.98 21.74
C ASN A 288 -5.62 -11.02 20.66
N ASN A 289 -6.38 -11.05 19.57
CA ASN A 289 -6.14 -11.99 18.49
C ASN A 289 -4.84 -11.68 17.72
N MET A 290 -4.58 -10.40 17.40
CA MET A 290 -3.30 -10.00 16.79
C MET A 290 -2.11 -10.33 17.69
N SER A 291 -2.23 -10.06 18.99
CA SER A 291 -1.18 -10.34 19.97
C SER A 291 -0.91 -11.83 20.12
N ALA A 292 -1.94 -12.68 20.04
CA ALA A 292 -1.76 -14.13 20.06
C ALA A 292 -0.95 -14.63 18.85
N ILE A 293 -1.23 -14.10 17.65
CA ILE A 293 -0.52 -14.46 16.42
C ILE A 293 0.95 -14.03 16.49
N LEU A 294 1.19 -12.75 16.80
CA LEU A 294 2.56 -12.23 16.87
C LEU A 294 3.34 -12.87 18.03
N GLY A 295 2.67 -13.20 19.13
CA GLY A 295 3.25 -13.99 20.21
C GLY A 295 3.68 -15.39 19.76
N ALA A 296 2.89 -16.06 18.91
CA ALA A 296 3.30 -17.33 18.31
C ALA A 296 4.55 -17.15 17.43
N TYR A 297 4.59 -16.14 16.57
CA TYR A 297 5.77 -15.84 15.73
C TYR A 297 7.04 -15.60 16.57
N GLN A 298 6.91 -14.91 17.70
CA GLN A 298 8.01 -14.65 18.63
C GLN A 298 8.53 -15.91 19.32
N THR A 299 7.72 -16.97 19.45
CA THR A 299 8.20 -18.26 19.98
C THR A 299 9.07 -19.00 18.99
N VAL A 300 8.87 -18.74 17.70
CA VAL A 300 9.60 -19.37 16.59
C VAL A 300 10.89 -18.61 16.27
N SER A 301 10.84 -17.27 16.24
CA SER A 301 11.99 -16.44 15.91
C SER A 301 12.16 -15.27 16.88
N PRO A 302 13.39 -15.02 17.39
CA PRO A 302 13.66 -13.85 18.20
C PRO A 302 13.62 -12.55 17.39
N HIS A 303 13.62 -12.61 16.05
CA HIS A 303 13.70 -11.46 15.16
C HIS A 303 12.34 -10.86 14.79
N ILE A 304 11.30 -11.15 15.58
CA ILE A 304 9.94 -10.62 15.43
C ILE A 304 9.73 -9.45 16.39
N PHE A 305 9.57 -8.25 15.82
CA PHE A 305 9.37 -7.00 16.53
C PHE A 305 7.95 -6.48 16.32
N THR A 306 7.36 -5.93 17.37
CA THR A 306 6.01 -5.36 17.34
C THR A 306 6.03 -3.91 17.79
N PHE A 307 5.25 -3.07 17.12
CA PHE A 307 5.02 -1.69 17.48
C PHE A 307 3.51 -1.45 17.49
N TYR A 308 2.93 -1.39 18.69
CA TYR A 308 1.51 -1.16 18.86
C TYR A 308 1.22 0.30 19.15
N VAL A 309 0.22 0.86 18.48
CA VAL A 309 -0.28 2.22 18.70
C VAL A 309 -1.67 2.13 19.31
N GLU A 310 -1.94 2.98 20.31
CA GLU A 310 -3.28 3.10 20.88
C GLU A 310 -4.25 3.77 19.90
N GLY A 311 -5.52 3.33 19.90
CA GLY A 311 -6.57 3.86 19.04
C GLY A 311 -6.81 3.04 17.77
N ASP A 312 -7.48 3.65 16.80
CA ASP A 312 -8.12 3.02 15.64
C ASP A 312 -7.50 3.38 14.29
N HIS A 313 -6.37 4.08 14.32
CA HIS A 313 -5.67 4.60 13.15
C HIS A 313 -5.27 3.48 12.17
N HIS A 314 -5.20 3.79 10.88
CA HIS A 314 -4.85 2.84 9.85
C HIS A 314 -3.83 3.45 8.87
N VAL A 315 -2.76 2.71 8.58
CA VAL A 315 -1.57 3.06 7.78
C VAL A 315 -0.69 4.12 8.43
N PHE A 316 0.54 3.76 8.78
CA PHE A 316 1.50 4.67 9.42
C PHE A 316 2.58 5.15 8.46
N LEU A 317 3.18 4.25 7.67
CA LEU A 317 4.43 4.49 6.95
C LEU A 317 4.28 5.47 5.78
N MET A 318 3.07 5.66 5.29
CA MET A 318 2.78 6.63 4.24
C MET A 318 2.32 8.00 4.78
N ASP A 319 2.12 8.13 6.09
CA ASP A 319 1.84 9.42 6.71
C ASP A 319 3.09 10.31 6.66
N LYS A 320 2.91 11.59 6.36
CA LYS A 320 3.96 12.62 6.33
C LYS A 320 4.66 12.85 7.67
N ASN A 321 4.17 12.28 8.76
CA ASN A 321 4.77 12.34 10.09
C ASN A 321 4.99 10.94 10.68
N PHE A 322 5.15 9.90 9.84
CA PHE A 322 5.24 8.51 10.29
C PHE A 322 6.27 8.29 11.42
N THR A 323 7.36 9.06 11.43
CA THR A 323 8.42 8.97 12.45
C THR A 323 7.93 9.30 13.86
N SER A 324 6.85 10.07 13.97
CA SER A 324 6.39 10.69 15.22
C SER A 324 5.26 9.92 15.92
N TYR A 325 4.73 8.84 15.32
CA TYR A 325 3.76 7.99 16.00
C TYR A 325 4.40 7.39 17.24
N LYS A 326 3.62 7.36 18.33
CA LYS A 326 4.04 6.79 19.61
C LYS A 326 3.44 5.41 19.79
N SER A 327 4.26 4.48 20.25
CA SER A 327 3.75 3.20 20.72
C SER A 327 2.92 3.38 22.00
N ASP A 328 2.22 2.31 22.38
CA ASP A 328 1.61 2.13 23.70
C ASP A 328 2.62 2.20 24.87
N GLU A 329 3.90 1.96 24.60
CA GLU A 329 5.02 2.18 25.53
C GLU A 329 5.62 3.60 25.45
N GLY A 330 5.10 4.47 24.58
CA GLY A 330 5.55 5.85 24.42
C GLY A 330 6.82 6.04 23.58
N LEU A 331 7.25 5.02 22.84
CA LEU A 331 8.42 5.06 21.96
C LEU A 331 8.04 5.59 20.57
N LEU A 332 8.91 6.38 19.93
CA LEU A 332 8.65 6.92 18.60
C LEU A 332 8.93 5.89 17.51
N LEU A 333 8.05 5.78 16.52
CA LEU A 333 8.18 4.83 15.41
C LEU A 333 9.49 5.02 14.64
N GLY A 334 9.89 6.27 14.38
CA GLY A 334 11.15 6.57 13.69
C GLY A 334 12.39 6.10 14.46
N ASP A 335 12.38 6.20 15.79
CA ASP A 335 13.48 5.71 16.64
C ASP A 335 13.55 4.18 16.62
N ILE A 336 12.39 3.52 16.72
CA ILE A 336 12.28 2.06 16.65
C ILE A 336 12.77 1.54 15.31
N ILE A 337 12.34 2.13 14.18
CA ILE A 337 12.79 1.70 12.85
C ILE A 337 14.30 1.89 12.71
N ASN A 338 14.85 3.02 13.15
CA ASN A 338 16.29 3.28 13.07
C ASN A 338 17.11 2.25 13.84
N GLU A 339 16.71 1.91 15.05
CA GLU A 339 17.40 0.91 15.86
C GLU A 339 17.19 -0.51 15.32
N TRP A 340 15.97 -0.82 14.83
CA TRP A 340 15.66 -2.09 14.20
C TRP A 340 16.50 -2.34 12.94
N LEU A 341 16.72 -1.33 12.10
CA LEU A 341 17.56 -1.45 10.90
C LEU A 341 19.05 -1.65 11.23
N LYS A 342 19.52 -1.13 12.37
CA LYS A 342 20.92 -1.29 12.82
C LYS A 342 21.15 -2.62 13.51
N SER A 343 20.16 -3.12 14.24
CA SER A 343 20.34 -4.28 15.10
C SER A 343 20.62 -5.55 14.30
N ASN A 344 21.46 -6.44 14.83
CA ASN A 344 21.58 -7.83 14.36
C ASN A 344 20.90 -8.81 15.35
N SER A 345 20.21 -8.29 16.38
CA SER A 345 19.54 -9.03 17.47
C SER A 345 18.64 -8.07 18.27
N ASN A 346 17.63 -8.61 18.99
CA ASN A 346 16.54 -7.97 19.72
C ASN A 346 16.71 -6.49 20.13
N LEU A 347 15.85 -5.60 19.61
CA LEU A 347 15.30 -4.50 20.40
C LEU A 347 14.56 -5.13 21.58
N ALA A 348 15.12 -5.03 22.79
CA ALA A 348 14.49 -5.57 23.98
C ALA A 348 13.12 -4.91 24.16
N ALA A 349 12.08 -5.73 24.31
CA ALA A 349 10.81 -5.30 24.89
C ALA A 349 11.11 -4.57 26.19
N ALA A 350 10.58 -3.35 26.38
CA ALA A 350 10.68 -2.69 27.65
C ALA A 350 10.07 -3.62 28.71
N PRO A 351 10.74 -3.86 29.85
CA PRO A 351 10.10 -4.62 30.92
C PRO A 351 8.85 -3.87 31.38
N PRO A 352 7.76 -4.58 31.75
CA PRO A 352 6.55 -3.93 32.21
C PRO A 352 6.86 -3.01 33.39
N ALA A 353 6.39 -1.77 33.31
CA ALA A 353 6.42 -0.87 34.45
C ALA A 353 5.59 -1.50 35.58
N TYR A 354 6.24 -1.72 36.73
CA TYR A 354 5.66 -2.30 37.94
C TYR A 354 4.43 -1.56 38.45
#